data_AF-A0A7C9DQE8-F1
#
_entry.id   AF-A0A7C9DQE8-F1
#
_cell.length_a   1.000
_cell.length_b   1.000
_cell.length_c   1.000
_cell.angle_alpha   90.00
_cell.angle_beta   90.00
_cell.angle_gamma   90.00
#
_symmetry.space_group_name_H-M   'P 1'
#
loop_
_entity.id
_entity.type
_entity.pdbx_description
1 polymer ?
#
loop_
_entity_poly.entity_id
_entity_poly.type
_entity_poly.pdbx_seq_one_letter_code
_entity_poly.pdbx_strand_id
1 'polypeptide(L)'
;MSEIRGGEEEAENEACLFAMSIATWAVPFHVVKAIIDLNVFEIIRRSGAAAQLSAAEIAAQLDTANPDAATVLDRMLRLLAAFSVVTSSLRSLPDGGSERVYGLAPVCK
;
A
#
# COMPACT_ATOMS: atom_id res chain seq x y z
N MET A 1 -15.29 -16.73 36.32
CA MET A 1 -14.66 -15.41 36.60
C MET A 1 -13.53 -15.07 35.63
N SER A 2 -12.81 -16.06 35.06
CA SER A 2 -11.80 -15.82 34.00
C SER A 2 -12.39 -15.47 32.63
N GLU A 3 -13.52 -16.06 32.23
CA GLU A 3 -14.18 -15.77 30.94
C GLU A 3 -14.79 -14.36 30.86
N ILE A 4 -15.28 -13.82 31.98
CA ILE A 4 -15.86 -12.46 32.03
C ILE A 4 -14.77 -11.40 31.81
N ARG A 5 -13.56 -11.64 32.33
CA ARG A 5 -12.40 -10.74 32.16
C ARG A 5 -11.86 -10.77 30.73
N GLY A 6 -11.90 -11.91 30.05
CA GLY A 6 -11.48 -12.01 28.64
C GLY A 6 -12.37 -11.23 27.68
N GLY A 7 -13.69 -11.24 27.91
CA GLY A 7 -14.64 -10.49 27.08
C GLY A 7 -14.55 -8.97 27.23
N GLU A 8 -14.19 -8.47 28.42
CA GLU A 8 -13.97 -7.03 28.65
C GLU A 8 -12.68 -6.53 27.95
N GLU A 9 -11.62 -7.33 27.97
CA GLU A 9 -10.35 -7.01 27.30
C GLU A 9 -10.48 -7.02 25.77
N GLU A 10 -11.23 -7.97 25.21
CA GLU A 10 -11.55 -8.00 23.77
C GLU A 10 -12.36 -6.76 23.35
N ALA A 11 -13.38 -6.39 24.11
CA ALA A 11 -14.20 -5.20 23.83
C ALA A 11 -13.38 -3.90 23.90
N GLU A 12 -12.47 -3.79 24.86
CA GLU A 12 -11.56 -2.64 24.98
C GLU A 12 -10.58 -2.58 23.80
N ASN A 13 -10.04 -3.73 23.38
CA ASN A 13 -9.18 -3.83 22.21
C ASN A 13 -9.92 -3.41 20.92
N GLU A 14 -11.16 -3.85 20.73
CA GLU A 14 -12.00 -3.43 19.60
C GLU A 14 -12.28 -1.93 19.60
N ALA A 15 -12.64 -1.36 20.75
CA ALA A 15 -12.87 0.07 20.90
C ALA A 15 -11.59 0.88 20.60
N CYS A 16 -10.42 0.38 21.03
CA CYS A 16 -9.13 0.98 20.75
C CYS A 16 -8.81 0.95 19.25
N LEU A 17 -8.98 -0.20 18.59
CA LEU A 17 -8.79 -0.32 17.13
C LEU A 17 -9.74 0.58 16.35
N PHE A 18 -11.00 0.69 16.78
CA PHE A 18 -11.97 1.59 16.17
C PHE A 18 -11.55 3.06 16.32
N ALA A 19 -11.15 3.48 17.51
CA ALA A 19 -10.62 4.83 17.74
C ALA A 19 -9.39 5.12 16.87
N MET A 20 -8.46 4.16 16.73
CA MET A 20 -7.31 4.28 15.81
C MET A 20 -7.75 4.40 14.35
N SER A 21 -8.76 3.63 13.91
CA SER A 21 -9.29 3.72 12.55
C SER A 21 -9.91 5.09 12.27
N ILE A 22 -10.66 5.65 13.23
CA ILE A 22 -11.21 7.00 13.12
C ILE A 22 -10.09 8.03 13.13
N ALA A 23 -9.07 7.88 13.98
CA ALA A 23 -7.95 8.82 14.05
C ALA A 23 -7.15 8.87 12.73
N THR A 24 -7.12 7.78 11.96
CA THR A 24 -6.33 7.64 10.73
C THR A 24 -7.17 7.58 9.45
N TRP A 25 -8.48 7.77 9.54
CA TRP A 25 -9.44 7.55 8.45
C TRP A 25 -9.13 8.31 7.16
N ALA A 26 -8.55 9.51 7.28
CA ALA A 26 -8.25 10.37 6.14
C ALA A 26 -6.97 9.94 5.41
N VAL A 27 -6.09 9.15 6.04
CA VAL A 27 -4.77 8.81 5.49
C VAL A 27 -4.86 8.10 4.14
N PRO A 28 -5.71 7.07 3.92
CA PRO A 28 -5.83 6.43 2.61
C PRO A 28 -6.22 7.40 1.49
N PHE A 29 -7.13 8.35 1.76
CA PHE A 29 -7.54 9.35 0.77
C PHE A 29 -6.38 10.28 0.37
N HIS A 30 -5.59 10.73 1.34
CA HIS A 30 -4.41 11.57 1.07
C HIS A 30 -3.34 10.80 0.28
N VAL A 31 -3.16 9.51 0.57
CA VAL A 31 -2.20 8.67 -0.15
C VAL A 31 -2.66 8.41 -1.59
N VAL A 32 -3.94 8.12 -1.84
CA VAL A 32 -4.46 8.00 -3.21
C VAL A 32 -4.24 9.30 -3.98
N LYS A 33 -4.53 10.45 -3.36
CA LYS A 33 -4.28 11.76 -3.99
C LYS A 33 -2.81 11.93 -4.37
N ALA A 34 -1.88 11.64 -3.47
CA ALA A 34 -0.45 11.76 -3.76
C ALA A 34 0.00 10.84 -4.91
N ILE A 35 -0.50 9.60 -4.95
CA ILE A 35 -0.19 8.62 -6.01
C ILE A 35 -0.72 9.09 -7.38
N ILE A 36 -1.87 9.76 -7.41
CA ILE A 36 -2.41 10.41 -8.63
C ILE A 36 -1.54 11.59 -9.04
N ASP A 37 -1.21 12.48 -8.11
CA ASP A 37 -0.40 13.68 -8.39
C ASP A 37 1.02 13.30 -8.88
N LEU A 38 1.57 12.17 -8.40
CA LEU A 38 2.84 11.59 -8.85
C LEU A 38 2.72 10.74 -10.13
N ASN A 39 1.52 10.63 -10.70
CA ASN A 39 1.25 9.89 -11.93
C ASN A 39 1.63 8.39 -11.88
N VAL A 40 1.58 7.78 -10.70
CA VAL A 40 2.05 6.40 -10.49
C VAL A 40 1.13 5.38 -11.17
N PHE A 41 -0.19 5.59 -11.15
CA PHE A 41 -1.13 4.69 -11.83
C PHE A 41 -0.86 4.65 -13.33
N GLU A 42 -0.53 5.79 -13.92
CA GLU A 42 -0.18 5.92 -15.33
C GLU A 42 1.11 5.21 -15.68
N ILE A 43 2.12 5.29 -14.81
CA ILE A 43 3.37 4.54 -14.95
C ILE A 43 3.08 3.04 -15.04
N ILE A 44 2.29 2.49 -14.10
CA ILE A 44 1.92 1.07 -14.10
C ILE A 44 1.10 0.73 -15.34
N ARG A 45 0.14 1.57 -15.72
CA ARG A 45 -0.73 1.38 -16.90
C ARG A 45 0.06 1.26 -18.19
N ARG A 46 1.09 2.11 -18.36
CA ARG A 46 1.96 2.11 -19.55
C ARG A 46 2.81 0.85 -19.67
N SER A 47 3.10 0.17 -18.55
CA SER A 47 3.80 -1.12 -18.56
C SER A 47 2.90 -2.30 -18.96
N GLY A 48 1.59 -2.10 -19.09
CA GLY A 48 0.63 -3.09 -19.61
C GLY A 48 -0.43 -3.51 -18.60
N ALA A 49 -1.53 -4.09 -19.09
CA ALA A 49 -2.71 -4.42 -18.27
C ALA A 49 -2.46 -5.49 -17.18
N ALA A 50 -1.41 -6.30 -17.34
CA ALA A 50 -0.98 -7.32 -16.37
C ALA A 50 0.37 -6.96 -15.73
N ALA A 51 0.82 -5.72 -15.85
CA ALA A 51 2.10 -5.30 -15.31
C ALA A 51 2.12 -5.41 -13.78
N GLN A 52 3.28 -5.83 -13.27
CA GLN A 52 3.60 -5.82 -11.85
C GLN A 52 4.97 -5.15 -11.70
N LEU A 53 5.00 -3.97 -11.09
CA LEU A 53 6.22 -3.17 -10.94
C LEU A 53 6.62 -3.07 -9.47
N SER A 54 7.91 -3.16 -9.18
CA SER A 54 8.43 -2.83 -7.86
C SER A 54 8.38 -1.32 -7.61
N ALA A 55 8.41 -0.91 -6.34
CA ALA A 55 8.43 0.52 -6.01
C ALA A 55 9.69 1.23 -6.57
N ALA A 56 10.80 0.50 -6.72
CA ALA A 56 12.02 1.02 -7.33
C ALA A 56 11.85 1.24 -8.85
N GLU A 57 11.18 0.32 -9.55
CA GLU A 57 10.88 0.46 -10.98
C GLU A 57 9.91 1.63 -11.26
N ILE A 58 8.98 1.90 -10.34
CA ILE A 58 8.10 3.06 -10.41
C ILE A 58 8.88 4.34 -10.13
N ALA A 59 9.67 4.37 -9.04
CA ALA A 59 10.46 5.53 -8.64
C ALA A 59 11.47 5.96 -9.72
N ALA A 60 12.08 5.00 -10.42
CA ALA A 60 13.03 5.26 -11.51
C ALA A 60 12.40 5.97 -12.71
N GLN A 61 11.07 5.96 -12.83
CA GLN A 61 10.33 6.66 -13.89
C GLN A 61 9.82 8.03 -13.44
N LEU A 62 9.98 8.39 -12.17
CA LEU A 62 9.69 9.72 -11.67
C LEU A 62 10.90 10.63 -11.87
N ASP A 63 10.65 11.88 -12.22
CA ASP A 63 11.68 12.92 -12.23
C ASP A 63 11.97 13.36 -10.78
N THR A 64 12.76 12.56 -10.07
CA THR A 64 13.08 12.80 -8.66
C THR A 64 14.54 12.52 -8.34
N ALA A 65 15.13 13.38 -7.53
CA ALA A 65 16.46 13.20 -6.94
C ALA A 65 16.40 12.61 -5.51
N ASN A 66 15.21 12.27 -5.02
CA ASN A 66 15.03 11.78 -3.66
C ASN A 66 15.49 10.31 -3.55
N PRO A 67 16.57 9.99 -2.80
CA PRO A 67 17.04 8.62 -2.64
C PRO A 67 16.00 7.72 -1.94
N ASP A 68 15.10 8.30 -1.14
CA ASP A 68 14.08 7.57 -0.40
C ASP A 68 12.77 7.38 -1.19
N ALA A 69 12.71 7.85 -2.44
CA ALA A 69 11.47 7.83 -3.25
C ALA A 69 10.87 6.44 -3.35
N ALA A 70 11.69 5.42 -3.64
CA ALA A 70 11.24 4.04 -3.73
C ALA A 70 10.68 3.54 -2.39
N THR A 71 11.34 3.83 -1.27
CA THR A 71 10.89 3.42 0.07
C THR A 71 9.58 4.10 0.46
N VAL A 72 9.42 5.39 0.17
CA VAL A 72 8.18 6.13 0.44
C VAL A 72 7.04 5.60 -0.42
N LEU A 73 7.27 5.40 -1.72
CA LEU A 73 6.28 4.80 -2.62
C LEU A 73 5.85 3.42 -2.17
N ASP A 74 6.79 2.57 -1.73
CA ASP A 74 6.48 1.23 -1.25
C ASP A 74 5.57 1.24 -0.01
N ARG A 75 5.70 2.23 0.87
CA ARG A 75 4.82 2.40 2.04
C ARG A 75 3.44 2.88 1.62
N MET A 76 3.38 3.83 0.69
CA MET A 76 2.11 4.32 0.11
C MET A 76 1.35 3.21 -0.61
N LEU A 77 2.00 2.47 -1.48
CA LEU A 77 1.41 1.39 -2.25
C LEU A 77 0.99 0.20 -1.38
N ARG A 78 1.74 -0.11 -0.30
CA ARG A 78 1.30 -1.09 0.71
C ARG A 78 0.00 -0.68 1.39
N LEU A 79 -0.13 0.59 1.78
CA LEU A 79 -1.38 1.09 2.34
C LEU A 79 -2.51 0.91 1.32
N LEU A 80 -2.33 1.34 0.09
CA LEU A 80 -3.35 1.22 -0.96
C LEU A 80 -3.72 -0.23 -1.28
N ALA A 81 -2.76 -1.16 -1.19
CA ALA A 81 -3.03 -2.59 -1.34
C ALA A 81 -3.93 -3.13 -0.23
N ALA A 82 -3.77 -2.66 1.02
CA ALA A 82 -4.65 -3.03 2.13
C ALA A 82 -6.10 -2.56 1.91
N PHE A 83 -6.30 -1.50 1.12
CA PHE A 83 -7.61 -1.00 0.69
C PHE A 83 -8.04 -1.51 -0.70
N SER A 84 -7.32 -2.48 -1.27
CA SER A 84 -7.60 -3.06 -2.61
C SER A 84 -7.64 -2.05 -3.76
N VAL A 85 -6.97 -0.90 -3.61
CA VAL A 85 -6.83 0.12 -4.67
C VAL A 85 -5.76 -0.30 -5.69
N VAL A 86 -4.74 -1.03 -5.24
CA VAL A 86 -3.73 -1.68 -6.08
C VAL A 86 -3.60 -3.15 -5.72
N THR A 87 -3.09 -3.97 -6.62
CA THR A 87 -2.68 -5.34 -6.31
C THR A 87 -1.28 -5.36 -5.69
N SER A 88 -0.98 -6.32 -4.82
CA SER A 88 0.38 -6.54 -4.31
C SER A 88 0.71 -8.03 -4.35
N SER A 89 1.88 -8.38 -4.87
CA SER A 89 2.41 -9.75 -4.86
C SER A 89 3.92 -9.76 -4.58
N LEU A 90 4.48 -10.93 -4.32
CA LEU A 90 5.91 -11.12 -4.18
C LEU A 90 6.48 -11.74 -5.47
N ARG A 91 7.54 -11.12 -5.99
CA ARG A 91 8.31 -11.57 -7.15
C ARG A 91 9.64 -12.15 -6.66
N SER A 92 9.91 -13.41 -6.98
CA SER A 92 11.19 -14.05 -6.65
C SER A 92 12.32 -13.43 -7.46
N LEU A 93 13.46 -13.21 -6.81
CA LEU A 93 14.67 -12.66 -7.41
C LEU A 93 15.70 -13.76 -7.68
N PRO A 94 16.62 -13.57 -8.65
CA PRO A 94 17.64 -14.56 -9.00
C PRO A 94 18.62 -14.90 -7.87
N ASP A 95 18.79 -13.99 -6.91
CA ASP A 95 19.66 -14.15 -5.73
C ASP A 95 19.01 -14.97 -4.60
N GLY A 96 17.81 -15.51 -4.82
CA GLY A 96 17.02 -16.22 -3.81
C GLY A 96 16.21 -15.31 -2.90
N GLY A 97 16.26 -13.99 -3.13
CA GLY A 97 15.40 -13.01 -2.49
C GLY A 97 13.99 -12.97 -3.07
N SER A 98 13.17 -12.09 -2.51
CA SER A 98 11.90 -11.70 -3.11
C SER A 98 11.68 -10.21 -2.91
N GLU A 99 11.01 -9.59 -3.86
CA GLU A 99 10.60 -8.19 -3.76
C GLU A 99 9.09 -8.05 -3.92
N ARG A 100 8.54 -6.96 -3.40
CA ARG A 100 7.13 -6.64 -3.54
C ARG A 100 6.90 -5.89 -4.84
N VAL A 101 5.89 -6.34 -5.59
CA VAL A 101 5.47 -5.70 -6.83
C VAL A 101 3.99 -5.33 -6.77
N TYR A 102 3.63 -4.33 -7.55
CA TYR A 102 2.31 -3.70 -7.55
C TYR A 102 1.73 -3.62 -8.95
N GLY A 103 0.42 -3.78 -9.06
CA GLY A 103 -0.34 -3.57 -10.28
C GLY A 103 -1.65 -2.87 -10.03
N LEU A 104 -2.39 -2.58 -11.09
CA LEU A 104 -3.69 -1.91 -10.99
C LEU A 104 -4.78 -2.90 -10.57
N ALA A 105 -5.48 -2.57 -9.47
CA ALA A 105 -6.71 -3.27 -9.12
C ALA A 105 -7.87 -2.82 -10.04
N PRO A 106 -9.00 -3.56 -10.08
CA PRO A 106 -10.13 -3.21 -10.95
C PRO A 106 -10.66 -1.77 -10.80
N VAL A 107 -10.53 -1.16 -9.63
CA VAL A 107 -10.96 0.23 -9.36
C VAL A 107 -10.08 1.28 -10.07
N CYS A 108 -8.88 0.89 -10.52
CA CYS A 108 -7.92 1.75 -11.22
C CYS A 108 -7.63 1.30 -12.65
N LYS A 109 -8.48 0.42 -13.23
CA LYS A 109 -8.37 -0.01 -14.63
C LYS A 109 -9.00 1.00 -15.59
#